data_AF-A0A136KNF9-F1
#
_entry.id   AF-A0A136KNF9-F1
#
_cell.length_a   1.000
_cell.length_b   1.000
_cell.length_c   1.000
_cell.angle_alpha   90.00
_cell.angle_beta   90.00
_cell.angle_gamma   90.00
#
_symmetry.space_group_name_H-M   'P 1'
#
loop_
_entity.id
_entity.type
_entity.pdbx_description
1 polymer ?
#
loop_
_entity_poly.entity_id
_entity_poly.type
_entity_poly.pdbx_seq_one_letter_code
_entity_poly.pdbx_strand_id
1 'polypeptide(L)'
;MTLYNWMLWLHGLFAILFFFSHGVSMATAFLLPKEKDLKRISMLLDLPVATIALTGISLLVLLITSVYMGYTAQWWSTGWWGASVLVFFVTIVWMTWYGRKFYSPIRKELGLFYMSGFSTRNAPVENKSVDAEEVYRLIAKTNPHMLASGGFVALCVLLFLMRFKPF
;
A
#
# COMPACT_ATOMS: atom_id res chain seq x y z
N MET A 1 -11.95 30.84 -9.50
CA MET A 1 -11.10 29.63 -9.45
C MET A 1 -11.62 28.62 -10.45
N THR A 2 -10.76 27.94 -11.21
CA THR A 2 -11.19 26.92 -12.18
C THR A 2 -11.40 25.57 -11.50
N LEU A 3 -12.23 24.70 -12.09
CA LEU A 3 -12.42 23.31 -11.63
C LEU A 3 -11.09 22.54 -11.62
N TYR A 4 -10.19 22.83 -12.57
CA TYR A 4 -8.84 22.26 -12.62
C TYR A 4 -8.03 22.54 -11.33
N ASN A 5 -8.05 23.79 -10.84
CA ASN A 5 -7.31 24.14 -9.61
C ASN A 5 -7.87 23.42 -8.37
N TRP A 6 -9.19 23.21 -8.32
CA TRP A 6 -9.81 22.40 -7.27
C TRP A 6 -9.39 20.94 -7.33
N MET A 7 -9.30 20.37 -8.53
CA MET A 7 -8.84 18.98 -8.72
C MET A 7 -7.38 18.80 -8.35
N LEU A 8 -6.52 19.78 -8.68
CA LEU A 8 -5.11 19.78 -8.26
C LEU A 8 -4.99 19.84 -6.74
N TRP A 9 -5.77 20.71 -6.08
CA TRP A 9 -5.80 20.82 -4.62
C TRP A 9 -6.29 19.53 -3.96
N LEU A 10 -7.39 18.93 -4.47
CA LEU A 10 -7.91 17.65 -3.99
C LEU A 10 -6.88 16.53 -4.17
N HIS A 11 -6.19 16.48 -5.32
CA HIS A 11 -5.14 15.49 -5.56
C HIS A 11 -4.02 15.61 -4.51
N GLY A 12 -3.56 16.83 -4.22
CA GLY A 12 -2.58 17.08 -3.17
C GLY A 12 -3.07 16.68 -1.77
N LEU A 13 -4.29 17.06 -1.40
CA LEU A 13 -4.89 16.71 -0.10
C LEU A 13 -5.01 15.19 0.07
N PHE A 14 -5.54 14.49 -0.93
CA PHE A 14 -5.73 13.05 -0.85
C PHE A 14 -4.42 12.27 -0.99
N ALA A 15 -3.37 12.83 -1.60
CA ALA A 15 -2.02 12.28 -1.51
C ALA A 15 -1.55 12.25 -0.05
N ILE A 16 -1.73 13.35 0.68
CA ILE A 16 -1.37 13.43 2.11
C ILE A 16 -2.21 12.43 2.92
N LEU A 17 -3.53 12.39 2.73
CA LEU A 17 -4.40 11.44 3.43
C LEU A 17 -4.06 9.98 3.12
N PHE A 18 -3.70 9.69 1.86
CA PHE A 18 -3.22 8.38 1.46
C PHE A 18 -1.94 8.01 2.23
N PHE A 19 -0.90 8.85 2.22
CA PHE A 19 0.34 8.55 2.94
C PHE A 19 0.14 8.48 4.46
N PHE A 20 -0.75 9.29 5.02
CA PHE A 20 -1.08 9.24 6.44
C PHE A 20 -1.72 7.90 6.83
N SER A 21 -2.76 7.47 6.09
CA SER A 21 -3.48 6.22 6.35
C SER A 21 -2.66 4.97 6.00
N HIS A 22 -1.94 5.01 4.89
CA HIS A 22 -1.05 3.95 4.43
C HIS A 22 0.20 3.83 5.32
N GLY A 23 0.66 4.94 5.92
CA GLY A 23 1.81 4.99 6.83
C GLY A 23 1.66 4.06 8.04
N VAL A 24 0.43 3.76 8.47
CA VAL A 24 0.15 2.74 9.50
C VAL A 24 0.64 1.36 9.07
N SER A 25 0.46 0.99 7.80
CA SER A 25 0.98 -0.28 7.26
C SER A 25 2.51 -0.35 7.31
N MET A 26 3.18 0.77 7.00
CA MET A 26 4.64 0.84 7.12
C MET A 26 5.09 0.76 8.58
N ALA A 27 4.42 1.47 9.50
CA ALA A 27 4.74 1.42 10.91
C ALA A 27 4.61 -0.02 11.44
N THR A 28 3.51 -0.72 11.12
CA THR A 28 3.35 -2.14 11.42
C THR A 28 4.51 -2.97 10.87
N ALA A 29 4.90 -2.77 9.60
CA ALA A 29 6.01 -3.50 8.99
C ALA A 29 7.34 -3.34 9.76
N PHE A 30 7.65 -2.14 10.26
CA PHE A 30 8.88 -1.88 11.03
C PHE A 30 8.82 -2.32 12.49
N LEU A 31 7.62 -2.36 13.08
CA LEU A 31 7.43 -2.78 14.47
C LEU A 31 7.32 -4.31 14.59
N LEU A 32 6.78 -4.98 13.58
CA LEU A 32 6.50 -6.42 13.60
C LEU A 32 7.74 -7.27 13.96
N PRO A 33 8.95 -7.06 13.38
CA PRO A 33 10.12 -7.87 13.72
C PRO A 33 10.70 -7.61 15.12
N LYS A 34 10.25 -6.54 15.79
CA LYS A 34 10.73 -6.15 17.12
C LYS A 34 9.85 -6.71 18.24
N GLU A 35 8.63 -7.13 17.91
CA GLU A 35 7.65 -7.61 18.88
C GLU A 35 7.85 -9.11 19.16
N LYS A 36 7.71 -9.51 20.42
CA LYS A 36 7.89 -10.89 20.89
C LYS A 36 6.61 -11.49 21.48
N ASP A 37 5.62 -10.66 21.77
CA ASP A 37 4.33 -11.12 22.28
C ASP A 37 3.38 -11.42 21.11
N LEU A 38 2.90 -12.66 21.00
CA LEU A 38 1.99 -13.09 19.92
C LEU A 38 0.68 -12.28 19.87
N LYS A 39 0.14 -11.91 21.03
CA LYS A 39 -1.09 -11.11 21.11
C LYS A 39 -0.83 -9.71 20.55
N ARG A 40 0.32 -9.11 20.85
CA ARG A 40 0.73 -7.81 20.29
C ARG A 40 1.02 -7.89 18.79
N ILE A 41 1.67 -8.96 18.32
CA ILE A 41 1.89 -9.22 16.89
C ILE A 41 0.55 -9.25 16.14
N SER A 42 -0.45 -9.98 16.65
CA SER A 42 -1.78 -10.02 16.05
C SER A 42 -2.44 -8.64 16.02
N MET A 43 -2.37 -7.88 17.10
CA MET A 43 -2.89 -6.51 17.16
C MET A 43 -2.21 -5.57 16.15
N LEU A 44 -0.88 -5.65 16.04
CA LEU A 44 -0.11 -4.84 15.08
C LEU A 44 -0.52 -5.16 13.64
N LEU A 45 -0.75 -6.43 13.33
CA LEU A 45 -1.20 -6.86 12.02
C LEU A 45 -2.65 -6.44 11.73
N ASP A 46 -3.52 -6.34 12.72
CA ASP A 46 -4.90 -5.87 12.50
C ASP A 46 -5.05 -4.35 12.44
N LEU A 47 -4.08 -3.58 12.94
CA LEU A 47 -4.13 -2.12 12.93
C LEU A 47 -4.35 -1.51 11.52
N PRO A 48 -3.66 -1.95 10.44
CA PRO A 48 -3.92 -1.47 9.09
C PRO A 48 -5.33 -1.75 8.56
N VAL A 49 -6.04 -2.73 9.12
CA VAL A 49 -7.43 -3.01 8.73
C VAL A 49 -8.33 -1.84 9.09
N ALA A 50 -8.04 -1.12 10.18
CA ALA A 50 -8.80 0.07 10.57
C ALA A 50 -8.61 1.24 9.59
N THR A 51 -7.46 1.34 8.92
CA THR A 51 -7.17 2.44 7.99
C THR A 51 -7.36 2.07 6.52
N ILE A 52 -7.78 0.84 6.22
CA ILE A 52 -7.91 0.35 4.84
C ILE A 52 -8.96 1.13 4.04
N ALA A 53 -10.08 1.49 4.69
CA ALA A 53 -11.15 2.25 4.04
C ALA A 53 -10.65 3.66 3.66
N LEU A 54 -9.97 4.36 4.57
CA LEU A 54 -9.41 5.68 4.30
C LEU A 54 -8.32 5.63 3.22
N THR A 55 -7.45 4.60 3.27
CA THR A 55 -6.43 4.38 2.24
C THR A 55 -7.09 4.17 0.87
N GLY A 56 -8.12 3.31 0.80
CA GLY A 56 -8.85 2.99 -0.42
C GLY A 56 -9.62 4.18 -1.00
N ILE A 57 -10.32 4.94 -0.17
CA ILE A 57 -11.02 6.17 -0.58
C ILE A 57 -10.00 7.18 -1.10
N SER A 58 -8.89 7.37 -0.39
CA SER A 58 -7.86 8.34 -0.81
C SER A 58 -7.24 7.97 -2.14
N LEU A 59 -6.94 6.68 -2.33
CA LEU A 59 -6.43 6.16 -3.60
C LEU A 59 -7.43 6.35 -4.74
N LEU A 60 -8.72 6.11 -4.49
CA LEU A 60 -9.77 6.28 -5.49
C LEU A 60 -9.89 7.75 -5.92
N VAL A 61 -9.86 8.69 -4.97
CA VAL A 61 -9.91 10.12 -5.30
C VAL A 61 -8.66 10.57 -6.05
N LEU A 62 -7.47 10.06 -5.70
CA LEU A 62 -6.24 10.31 -6.45
C LEU A 62 -6.35 9.85 -7.92
N LEU A 63 -6.94 8.68 -8.16
CA LEU A 63 -7.15 8.17 -9.50
C LEU A 63 -8.15 9.01 -10.29
N ILE A 64 -9.30 9.35 -9.70
CA ILE A 64 -10.33 10.17 -10.35
C ILE A 64 -9.77 11.55 -10.73
N THR A 65 -9.09 12.21 -9.79
CA THR A 65 -8.49 13.53 -10.02
C THR A 65 -7.36 13.47 -11.06
N SER A 66 -6.54 12.41 -11.05
CA SER A 66 -5.50 12.19 -12.06
C SER A 66 -6.07 12.03 -13.46
N VAL A 67 -7.10 11.19 -13.63
CA VAL A 67 -7.75 10.96 -14.93
C VAL A 67 -8.42 12.24 -15.44
N TYR A 68 -9.12 12.97 -14.56
CA TYR A 68 -9.76 14.24 -14.91
C TYR A 68 -8.74 15.29 -15.38
N MET A 69 -7.63 15.46 -14.64
CA MET A 69 -6.57 16.39 -15.02
C MET A 69 -5.88 15.96 -16.32
N GLY A 70 -5.65 14.66 -16.52
CA GLY A 70 -5.11 14.11 -17.77
C GLY A 70 -6.00 14.39 -18.98
N TYR A 71 -7.32 14.26 -18.81
CA TYR A 71 -8.29 14.61 -19.85
C TYR A 71 -8.33 16.10 -20.17
N THR A 72 -8.47 16.95 -19.15
CA THR A 72 -8.60 18.41 -19.35
C THR A 72 -7.33 19.04 -19.92
N ALA A 73 -6.15 18.52 -19.55
CA ALA A 73 -4.87 19.04 -20.00
C ALA A 73 -4.25 18.24 -21.16
N GLN A 74 -5.00 17.29 -21.75
CA GLN A 74 -4.62 16.52 -22.94
C GLN A 74 -3.28 15.75 -22.80
N TRP A 75 -3.01 15.18 -21.62
CA TRP A 75 -1.74 14.49 -21.33
C TRP A 75 -1.64 13.08 -21.95
N TRP A 76 -2.69 12.62 -22.63
CA TRP A 76 -2.76 11.28 -23.23
C TRP A 76 -1.70 11.03 -24.31
N SER A 77 -1.21 12.10 -24.96
CA SER A 77 -0.14 12.04 -25.95
C SER A 77 1.26 12.31 -25.36
N THR A 78 1.35 12.68 -24.09
CA THR A 78 2.62 12.93 -23.40
C THR A 78 3.13 11.65 -22.76
N GLY A 79 4.39 11.30 -22.98
CA GLY A 79 4.91 10.02 -22.50
C GLY A 79 5.03 9.97 -20.97
N TRP A 80 5.30 11.11 -20.30
CA TRP A 80 5.47 11.14 -18.85
C TRP A 80 4.23 10.69 -18.08
N TRP A 81 3.03 10.97 -18.61
CA TRP A 81 1.77 10.55 -18.00
C TRP A 81 1.61 9.04 -18.05
N GLY A 82 1.84 8.43 -19.21
CA GLY A 82 1.82 6.97 -19.37
C GLY A 82 2.87 6.28 -18.51
N ALA A 83 4.09 6.85 -18.43
CA ALA A 83 5.14 6.37 -17.54
C ALA A 83 4.72 6.42 -16.06
N SER A 84 4.04 7.48 -15.64
CA SER A 84 3.55 7.62 -14.26
C SER A 84 2.50 6.55 -13.92
N VAL A 85 1.56 6.32 -14.84
CA VAL A 85 0.55 5.26 -14.69
C VAL A 85 1.21 3.88 -14.61
N LEU A 86 2.19 3.60 -15.46
CA LEU A 86 2.94 2.34 -15.43
C LEU A 86 3.66 2.14 -14.09
N VAL A 87 4.43 3.14 -13.63
CA VAL A 87 5.15 3.08 -12.34
C VAL A 87 4.18 2.84 -11.18
N PHE A 88 3.03 3.51 -11.18
CA PHE A 88 1.99 3.32 -10.18
C PHE A 88 1.46 1.88 -10.15
N PHE A 89 1.08 1.32 -11.31
CA PHE A 89 0.57 -0.05 -11.38
C PHE A 89 1.63 -1.10 -11.01
N VAL A 90 2.87 -0.94 -11.50
CA VAL A 90 3.99 -1.81 -11.14
C VAL A 90 4.20 -1.82 -9.62
N THR A 91 4.13 -0.64 -8.99
CA THR A 91 4.28 -0.50 -7.53
C THR A 91 3.16 -1.21 -6.79
N ILE A 92 1.89 -1.04 -7.21
CA ILE A 92 0.75 -1.76 -6.60
C ILE A 92 0.92 -3.27 -6.72
N VAL A 93 1.28 -3.77 -7.90
CA VAL A 93 1.48 -5.21 -8.14
C VAL A 93 2.60 -5.74 -7.25
N TRP A 94 3.73 -5.05 -7.20
CA TRP A 94 4.88 -5.45 -6.39
C TRP A 94 4.55 -5.46 -4.90
N MET A 95 3.93 -4.40 -4.36
CA MET A 95 3.55 -4.32 -2.94
C MET A 95 2.51 -5.39 -2.58
N THR A 96 1.54 -5.64 -3.46
CA THR A 96 0.51 -6.67 -3.25
C THR A 96 1.14 -8.06 -3.25
N TRP A 97 2.05 -8.33 -4.18
CA TRP A 97 2.81 -9.58 -4.22
C TRP A 97 3.64 -9.76 -2.94
N TYR A 98 4.34 -8.71 -2.50
CA TYR A 98 5.15 -8.76 -1.28
C TYR A 98 4.31 -9.02 -0.03
N GLY A 99 3.19 -8.31 0.12
CA GLY A 99 2.21 -8.53 1.19
C GLY A 99 1.70 -9.97 1.23
N ARG A 100 1.35 -10.51 0.06
CA ARG A 100 0.88 -11.91 -0.08
C ARG A 100 1.96 -12.93 0.26
N LYS A 101 3.20 -12.69 -0.16
CA LYS A 101 4.29 -13.65 0.02
C LYS A 101 4.80 -13.70 1.46
N PHE A 102 4.91 -12.56 2.13
CA PHE A 102 5.58 -12.47 3.43
C PHE A 102 4.64 -12.23 4.61
N TYR A 103 3.55 -11.47 4.44
CA TYR A 103 2.64 -11.16 5.56
C TYR A 103 1.42 -12.08 5.64
N SER A 104 0.87 -12.55 4.52
CA SER A 104 -0.26 -13.48 4.55
C SER A 104 0.02 -14.78 5.32
N PRO A 105 1.21 -15.42 5.21
CA PRO A 105 1.50 -16.62 6.00
C PRO A 105 1.46 -16.34 7.51
N ILE A 106 2.00 -15.21 7.95
CA ILE A 106 1.99 -14.80 9.36
C ILE A 106 0.55 -14.62 9.85
N ARG A 107 -0.28 -13.92 9.07
CA ARG A 107 -1.70 -13.72 9.39
C ARG A 107 -2.46 -15.04 9.44
N LYS A 108 -2.18 -15.97 8.51
CA LYS A 108 -2.78 -17.30 8.47
C LYS A 108 -2.42 -18.12 9.72
N GLU A 109 -1.18 -18.02 10.19
CA GLU A 109 -0.71 -18.73 11.40
C GLU A 109 -1.38 -18.21 12.67
N LEU A 110 -1.62 -16.90 12.73
CA LEU A 110 -2.26 -16.24 13.87
C LEU A 110 -3.80 -16.33 13.85
N GLY A 111 -4.40 -17.05 12.90
CA GLY A 111 -5.85 -17.15 12.78
C GLY A 111 -6.52 -15.82 12.38
N LEU A 112 -5.80 -14.94 11.66
CA LEU A 112 -6.33 -13.68 11.14
C LEU A 112 -6.79 -13.83 9.69
N PHE A 113 -7.60 -12.88 9.21
CA PHE A 113 -7.91 -12.79 7.78
C PHE A 113 -6.61 -12.65 6.96
N TYR A 114 -6.47 -13.39 5.87
CA TYR A 114 -5.24 -13.39 5.05
C TYR A 114 -5.54 -13.38 3.55
N MET A 115 -4.55 -13.02 2.74
CA MET A 115 -4.65 -13.04 1.27
C MET A 115 -4.04 -14.33 0.72
N SER A 116 -4.75 -15.02 -0.18
CA SER A 116 -4.32 -16.28 -0.80
C SER A 116 -4.99 -16.46 -2.16
N GLY A 117 -4.24 -16.96 -3.14
CA GLY A 117 -4.72 -17.14 -4.51
C GLY A 117 -5.25 -15.85 -5.11
N PHE A 118 -6.46 -15.88 -5.65
CA PHE A 118 -7.14 -14.69 -6.18
C PHE A 118 -7.90 -13.89 -5.12
N SER A 119 -8.12 -14.45 -3.93
CA SER A 119 -8.88 -13.79 -2.87
C SER A 119 -8.03 -12.78 -2.09
N THR A 120 -8.57 -11.57 -1.95
CA THR A 120 -8.01 -10.48 -1.15
C THR A 120 -8.41 -10.56 0.33
N ARG A 121 -9.32 -11.47 0.70
CA ARG A 121 -9.74 -11.68 2.08
C ARG A 121 -10.25 -13.12 2.27
N ASN A 122 -9.44 -13.97 2.89
CA ASN A 122 -9.81 -15.33 3.27
C ASN A 122 -10.09 -15.39 4.77
N ALA A 123 -11.11 -16.15 5.15
CA ALA A 123 -11.45 -16.38 6.56
C ALA A 123 -10.32 -17.12 7.29
N PRO A 124 -10.18 -16.90 8.61
CA PRO A 124 -9.30 -17.71 9.46
C PRO A 124 -9.53 -19.21 9.29
N VAL A 125 -8.46 -20.00 9.44
CA VAL A 125 -8.58 -21.46 9.49
C VAL A 125 -9.14 -21.84 10.86
N GLU A 126 -10.30 -22.49 10.87
CA GLU A 126 -10.99 -22.89 12.10
C GLU A 126 -10.18 -23.95 12.88
N ASN A 127 -10.19 -23.86 14.21
CA ASN A 127 -9.55 -24.81 15.13
C ASN A 127 -8.03 -25.02 14.96
N LYS A 128 -7.32 -24.06 14.36
CA LYS A 128 -5.86 -24.12 14.27
C LYS A 128 -5.20 -23.63 15.57
N SER A 129 -4.38 -24.46 16.21
CA SER A 129 -3.49 -24.02 17.30
C SER A 129 -2.38 -23.14 16.75
N VAL A 130 -2.14 -21.99 17.37
CA VAL A 130 -1.09 -21.04 16.96
C VAL A 130 0.28 -21.63 17.31
N ASP A 131 1.12 -21.87 16.29
CA ASP A 131 2.53 -22.24 16.48
C ASP A 131 3.40 -20.98 16.57
N ALA A 132 3.83 -20.65 17.79
CA ALA A 132 4.65 -19.48 18.07
C ALA A 132 5.99 -19.48 17.30
N GLU A 133 6.62 -20.66 17.18
CA GLU A 133 7.94 -20.76 16.56
C GLU A 133 7.86 -20.49 15.06
N GLU A 134 6.82 -21.04 14.40
CA GLU A 134 6.57 -20.77 12.98
C GLU A 134 6.23 -19.29 12.74
N VAL A 135 5.45 -18.64 13.62
CA VAL A 135 5.19 -17.19 13.53
C VAL A 135 6.49 -16.39 13.52
N TYR A 136 7.40 -16.64 14.47
CA TYR A 136 8.68 -15.93 14.53
C TYR A 136 9.57 -16.23 13.31
N ARG A 137 9.57 -17.48 12.84
CA ARG A 137 10.29 -17.89 11.63
C ARG A 137 9.79 -17.17 10.38
N LEU A 138 8.48 -16.95 10.27
CA LEU A 138 7.87 -16.22 9.16
C LEU A 138 8.16 -14.70 9.26
N ILE A 139 8.08 -14.12 10.46
CA ILE A 139 8.44 -12.72 10.71
C ILE A 139 9.90 -12.46 10.34
N ALA A 140 10.82 -13.37 10.66
CA ALA A 140 12.24 -13.26 10.32
C ALA A 140 12.52 -13.20 8.80
N LYS A 141 11.58 -13.68 7.97
CA LYS A 141 11.68 -13.59 6.50
C LYS A 141 11.22 -12.23 5.96
N THR A 142 10.58 -11.40 6.78
CA THR A 142 10.14 -10.07 6.36
C THR A 142 11.33 -9.10 6.31
N ASN A 143 11.34 -8.23 5.30
CA ASN A 143 12.31 -7.14 5.19
C ASN A 143 11.55 -5.81 5.04
N PRO A 144 11.34 -5.06 6.15
CA PRO A 144 10.60 -3.80 6.09
C PRO A 144 11.38 -2.70 5.35
N HIS A 145 12.71 -2.72 5.38
CA HIS A 145 13.54 -1.77 4.66
C HIS A 145 13.37 -1.91 3.15
N MET A 146 13.36 -3.15 2.63
CA MET A 146 13.13 -3.39 1.20
C MET A 146 11.73 -2.95 0.76
N LEU A 147 10.70 -3.22 1.57
CA LEU A 147 9.34 -2.78 1.29
C LEU A 147 9.25 -1.24 1.24
N ALA A 148 9.81 -0.58 2.24
CA ALA A 148 9.80 0.88 2.35
C ALA A 148 10.63 1.54 1.25
N SER A 149 11.81 1.00 0.92
CA SER A 149 12.66 1.55 -0.14
C SER A 149 12.00 1.45 -1.51
N GLY A 150 11.31 0.33 -1.80
CA GLY A 150 10.56 0.19 -3.05
C GLY A 150 9.46 1.23 -3.19
N GLY A 151 8.66 1.45 -2.13
CA GLY A 151 7.64 2.49 -2.10
C GLY A 151 8.21 3.91 -2.21
N PHE A 152 9.32 4.18 -1.52
CA PHE A 152 9.99 5.48 -1.55
C PHE A 152 10.57 5.81 -2.94
N VAL A 153 11.24 4.85 -3.58
CA VAL A 153 11.77 5.00 -4.94
C VAL A 153 10.63 5.28 -5.93
N ALA A 154 9.55 4.51 -5.87
CA ALA A 154 8.37 4.75 -6.72
C ALA A 154 7.78 6.15 -6.50
N LEU A 155 7.68 6.60 -5.25
CA LEU A 155 7.21 7.95 -4.93
C LEU A 155 8.12 9.04 -5.52
N CYS A 156 9.43 8.92 -5.36
CA CYS A 156 10.39 9.87 -5.94
C CYS A 156 10.26 9.95 -7.47
N VAL A 157 10.13 8.80 -8.13
CA VAL A 157 9.93 8.75 -9.60
C VAL A 157 8.62 9.41 -10.01
N LEU A 158 7.51 9.13 -9.31
CA LEU A 158 6.21 9.75 -9.59
C LEU A 158 6.25 11.27 -9.41
N LEU A 159 6.85 11.76 -8.32
CA LEU A 159 7.00 13.20 -8.08
C LEU A 159 7.86 13.86 -9.15
N PHE A 160 8.94 13.21 -9.57
CA PHE A 160 9.78 13.69 -10.66
C PHE A 160 8.99 13.82 -11.97
N LEU A 161 8.27 12.77 -12.37
CA LEU A 161 7.46 12.77 -13.59
C LEU A 161 6.37 13.85 -13.56
N MET A 162 5.66 13.99 -12.43
CA MET A 162 4.60 15.00 -12.26
C MET A 162 5.13 16.44 -12.29
N ARG A 163 6.31 16.68 -11.69
CA ARG A 163 6.85 18.03 -11.52
C ARG A 163 7.56 18.53 -12.77
N PHE A 164 8.34 17.67 -13.41
CA PHE A 164 9.25 18.05 -14.50
C PHE A 164 8.71 17.70 -15.88
N LYS A 165 7.82 16.71 -15.99
CA LYS A 165 7.15 16.33 -17.26
C LYS A 165 8.15 16.22 -18.43
N PRO A 166 9.19 15.37 -18.32
CA PRO A 166 10.37 15.45 -19.18
C PRO A 166 10.17 15.08 -20.66
N PHE A 167 9.05 14.46 -21.04
CA PHE A 167 8.75 14.02 -22.40
C PHE A 167 7.24 13.79 -22.61
#